data_AF-A0A4Q3C1C3-F1
#
_entry.id   AF-A0A4Q3C1C3-F1
#
_cell.length_a   1.000
_cell.length_b   1.000
_cell.length_c   1.000
_cell.angle_alpha   90.00
_cell.angle_beta   90.00
_cell.angle_gamma   90.00
#
_symmetry.space_group_name_H-M   'P 1'
#
loop_
_entity.id
_entity.type
_entity.pdbx_description
1 polymer ?
#
loop_
_entity_poly.entity_id
_entity_poly.type
_entity_poly.pdbx_seq_one_letter_code
_entity_poly.pdbx_strand_id
1 'polypeptide(L)' 'MDCSDFRSVARALTIVENDLAGSAALLKGLQFKKQAPVIGITGPPGAGKSTLVNALISSLLKKGDKIA' A
#
# COMPACT_ATOMS: atom_id res chain seq x y z
N MET A 1 -9.38 11.82 -5.24
CA MET A 1 -8.26 11.91 -4.28
C MET A 1 -7.00 11.75 -5.09
N ASP A 2 -6.17 12.79 -5.23
CA ASP A 2 -4.86 12.63 -5.84
C ASP A 2 -3.92 12.03 -4.81
N CYS A 3 -3.50 10.78 -5.01
CA CYS A 3 -2.57 10.07 -4.13
C CYS A 3 -1.12 10.58 -4.19
N SER A 4 -0.90 11.81 -4.67
CA SER A 4 0.43 12.42 -4.75
C SER A 4 0.94 12.97 -3.42
N ASP A 5 0.05 13.19 -2.44
CA ASP A 5 0.41 13.66 -1.11
C ASP A 5 0.33 12.53 -0.06
N PHE A 6 1.50 12.13 0.44
CA PHE A 6 1.63 11.12 1.50
C PHE A 6 0.83 11.46 2.76
N ARG A 7 0.69 12.75 3.12
CA ARG A 7 -0.07 13.15 4.31
C ARG A 7 -1.56 12.92 4.13
N SER A 8 -2.07 13.20 2.93
CA SER A 8 -3.46 12.95 2.58
C SER A 8 -3.78 11.45 2.59
N VAL A 9 -2.87 10.61 2.09
CA VAL A 9 -3.01 9.14 2.18
C VAL A 9 -2.97 8.65 3.63
N ALA A 10 -2.01 9.13 4.43
CA ALA A 10 -1.90 8.76 5.84
C ALA A 10 -3.17 9.10 6.64
N ARG A 11 -3.75 10.30 6.43
CA ARG A 11 -5.01 10.70 7.07
C ARG A 11 -6.17 9.80 6.64
N ALA A 12 -6.26 9.46 5.35
CA ALA A 12 -7.29 8.56 4.84
C ALA A 12 -7.17 7.17 5.47
N LEU A 13 -5.94 6.64 5.60
CA LEU A 13 -5.68 5.38 6.31
C LEU A 13 -6.15 5.46 7.76
N THR A 14 -5.79 6.52 8.50
CA THR A 14 -6.23 6.69 9.89
C THR A 14 -7.75 6.70 10.03
N ILE A 15 -8.47 7.39 9.13
CA ILE A 15 -9.95 7.41 9.12
C ILE A 15 -10.52 6.01 8.94
N VAL A 16 -9.96 5.22 8.02
CA VAL A 16 -10.45 3.88 7.70
C VAL A 16 -10.07 2.86 8.78
N GLU A 17 -8.82 2.87 9.26
CA GLU A 17 -8.32 1.92 10.26
C GLU A 17 -9.01 2.06 11.61
N ASN A 18 -9.45 3.26 11.97
CA ASN A 18 -10.13 3.54 13.24
C ASN A 18 -11.66 3.63 13.10
N ASP A 19 -12.21 3.27 11.94
CA ASP A 19 -13.64 3.36 11.61
C ASP A 19 -14.28 4.72 12.00
N LEU A 20 -13.59 5.81 11.66
CA LEU A 20 -14.06 7.15 11.98
C LEU A 20 -15.21 7.55 11.05
N ALA A 21 -15.97 8.55 11.47
CA ALA A 21 -17.06 9.11 10.69
C ALA A 21 -16.59 9.47 9.26
N GLY A 22 -17.31 8.94 8.26
CA GLY A 22 -16.97 9.13 6.85
C GLY A 22 -16.11 8.03 6.23
N SER A 23 -15.65 7.01 6.98
CA SER A 23 -14.88 5.86 6.49
C SER A 23 -15.54 5.18 5.29
N ALA A 24 -16.81 4.78 5.43
CA ALA A 24 -17.57 4.10 4.39
C ALA A 24 -17.80 4.96 3.15
N ALA A 25 -18.05 6.26 3.32
CA ALA A 25 -18.24 7.19 2.21
C ALA A 25 -16.93 7.41 1.45
N LEU A 26 -15.81 7.54 2.17
CA LEU A 26 -14.47 7.64 1.61
C LEU A 26 -14.15 6.41 0.75
N LEU A 27 -14.31 5.20 1.31
CA LEU A 27 -14.06 3.95 0.58
C LEU A 27 -14.92 3.80 -0.67
N LYS A 28 -16.22 4.13 -0.58
CA LYS A 28 -17.13 4.09 -1.74
C LYS A 28 -16.77 5.12 -2.83
N GLY A 29 -16.15 6.23 -2.44
CA GLY A 29 -15.71 7.28 -3.37
C GLY A 29 -14.37 7.02 -4.04
N LEU A 30 -13.64 5.97 -3.66
CA LEU A 30 -12.34 5.65 -4.25
C LEU A 30 -12.50 5.16 -5.69
N GLN A 31 -11.78 5.80 -6.60
CA GLN A 31 -11.60 5.34 -7.97
C GLN A 31 -10.14 4.93 -8.16
N PHE A 32 -9.91 3.72 -8.63
CA PHE A 32 -8.57 3.19 -8.85
C PHE A 32 -8.43 2.64 -10.26
N LYS A 33 -7.32 2.99 -10.93
CA LYS A 33 -6.87 2.30 -12.13
C LYS A 33 -6.17 1.01 -11.68
N LYS A 34 -6.72 -0.16 -12.07
CA LYS A 34 -6.12 -1.47 -11.78
C LYS A 34 -4.85 -1.72 -12.61
N GLN A 35 -3.81 -0.93 -12.38
CA GLN A 35 -2.55 -1.02 -13.14
C GLN A 35 -1.40 -1.60 -12.31
N ALA A 36 -1.53 -1.67 -10.99
CA ALA A 36 -0.50 -2.23 -10.11
C ALA A 36 -0.86 -3.67 -9.69
N PRO A 37 0.07 -4.64 -9.82
CA PRO A 37 -0.13 -5.99 -9.29
C PRO A 37 -0.13 -5.99 -7.75
N VAL A 38 -0.99 -6.83 -7.15
CA VAL A 38 -1.06 -7.03 -5.69
C VAL A 38 -0.51 -8.42 -5.38
N ILE A 39 0.59 -8.50 -4.62
CA ILE A 39 1.31 -9.74 -4.32
C ILE A 39 1.36 -9.94 -2.81
N GLY A 40 0.81 -11.06 -2.32
CA GLY A 40 0.91 -11.47 -0.92
C GLY A 40 2.14 -12.33 -0.67
N ILE A 41 2.89 -12.03 0.39
CA ILE A 41 4.07 -12.81 0.81
C ILE A 41 3.83 -13.35 2.22
N THR A 42 3.91 -14.66 2.40
CA THR A 42 3.63 -15.35 3.66
C THR A 42 4.70 -16.41 3.98
N GLY A 43 4.72 -16.90 5.23
CA GLY A 43 5.69 -17.88 5.72
C GLY A 43 5.92 -17.75 7.24
N PRO A 44 6.54 -18.76 7.89
CA PRO A 44 6.72 -18.79 9.35
C PRO A 44 7.70 -17.70 9.84
N PRO A 45 7.71 -17.38 11.15
CA PRO A 45 8.74 -16.53 11.75
C PRO A 45 10.15 -17.05 11.41
N GLY A 46 11.08 -16.16 11.08
CA GLY A 46 12.45 -16.54 10.70
C GLY A 46 12.65 -17.05 9.26
N ALA A 47 11.59 -17.22 8.45
CA ALA A 47 11.70 -17.71 7.06
C ALA A 47 12.40 -16.77 6.06
N GLY A 48 12.98 -15.65 6.52
CA GLY A 48 13.65 -14.69 5.64
C GLY A 48 12.72 -13.80 4.81
N LYS A 49 11.41 -13.73 5.14
CA LYS A 49 10.44 -12.89 4.42
C LYS A 49 10.89 -11.44 4.25
N SER A 50 11.33 -10.79 5.33
CA SER A 50 11.81 -9.40 5.28
C SER A 50 13.05 -9.24 4.40
N THR A 51 13.95 -10.22 4.40
CA THR A 51 15.13 -10.24 3.52
C THR A 51 14.71 -10.32 2.05
N LEU A 52 13.77 -11.22 1.72
CA LEU A 52 13.22 -11.36 0.38
C LEU A 52 12.49 -10.09 -0.07
N VAL A 53 11.61 -9.55 0.76
CA VAL A 53 10.87 -8.32 0.50
C VAL A 53 11.82 -7.16 0.21
N ASN A 54 12.85 -6.98 1.03
CA ASN A 54 13.84 -5.90 0.84
C ASN A 54 14.61 -6.05 -0.47
N ALA A 55 14.99 -7.29 -0.83
CA ALA A 55 15.67 -7.56 -2.10
C ALA A 55 14.76 -7.30 -3.32
N LEU A 56 13.47 -7.69 -3.24
CA LEU A 56 12.47 -7.41 -4.27
C LEU A 56 12.25 -5.91 -4.46
N ILE A 57 12.01 -5.18 -3.36
CA ILE A 57 11.83 -3.72 -3.39
C ILE A 57 13.05 -3.05 -4.04
N SER A 58 14.25 -3.41 -3.60
CA SER A 58 15.49 -2.84 -4.14
C SER A 58 15.65 -3.11 -5.64
N SER A 59 15.26 -4.29 -6.11
CA SER A 59 15.32 -4.66 -7.52
C SER A 59 14.31 -3.88 -8.37
N LEU A 60 13.07 -3.73 -7.88
CA LEU A 60 12.00 -3.01 -8.58
C LEU A 60 12.29 -1.50 -8.64
N LEU A 61 12.77 -0.91 -7.54
CA LEU A 61 13.18 0.50 -7.52
C LEU A 61 14.31 0.77 -8.53
N LYS A 62 15.27 -0.15 -8.69
CA LYS A 62 16.33 -0.05 -9.72
C LYS A 62 15.79 -0.08 -11.15
N LYS A 63 14.62 -0.68 -11.38
CA LYS A 63 13.94 -0.67 -12.68
C LYS A 63 13.11 0.59 -12.92
N GLY A 64 12.99 1.47 -11.91
CA GLY A 64 12.16 2.67 -11.97
C GLY A 64 10.69 2.43 -11.60
N ASP A 65 10.35 1.26 -11.08
CA ASP A 65 9.00 0.95 -10.62
C ASP A 65 8.66 1.74 -9.35
N LYS A 66 7.37 2.03 -9.15
CA LYS A 66 6.84 2.60 -7.89
C LYS A 66 6.27 1.49 -7.03
N ILE A 67 6.67 1.46 -5.76
CA ILE A 67 6.25 0.44 -4.78
C ILE A 67 5.50 1.11 -3.63
N ALA A 68 4.44 0.48 -3.14
CA ALA A 68 3.61 0.89 -2.02
C ALA A 68 3.35 -0.30 -1.09
#